data_AF-A0A415LCY5-F1
#
_entry.id   AF-A0A415LCY5-F1
#
_cell.length_a   1.000
_cell.length_b   1.000
_cell.length_c   1.000
_cell.angle_alpha   90.00
_cell.angle_beta   90.00
_cell.angle_gamma   90.00
#
_symmetry.space_group_name_H-M   'P 1'
#
loop_
_entity.id
_entity.type
_entity.pdbx_description
1 polymer ?
#
loop_
_entity_poly.entity_id
_entity_poly.type
_entity_poly.pdbx_seq_one_letter_code
_entity_poly.pdbx_strand_id
1 'polypeptide(L)'
;MDKKSIGELRRRLKKDSCTFTKICGCYVDDNKNKVTNLDEIFMNLEDEEYYKYLEIGKKVLSTNVGNNILELNFPIEEEQPGGHQQFLMGLKKSALKDQGLVDTFYDMIIEKYDSLGNYLILLFHDVYDVMTKTSDNNKLDESEEVYEYIICAICPMVLSKPGLGYNKDKNRISTLNREWFVGMPETGFVFPAFIDRSSDIHSVLLYTADSKNVHTEMIEDILGCRQKLTHAQQQNVLNDMVLEVTGEDNIKEVMESVNIELAQISEDEPESTISKTHIKSALEYAGIQENKAESIGDKYMTSINNEEIPLIGDIVPNKAAKIVKDNNEKYLLKEEIKELNRKIATITEEQSGEEPGESDIIIKVNSDKKELIRQETIDGQPCVVIPLTDNDNVMIK
;
A
#
# COMPACT_ATOMS: atom_id res chain seq x y z
N MET A 1 1.44 2.79 -14.43
CA MET A 1 1.84 1.58 -13.67
C MET A 1 0.68 0.75 -13.12
N ASP A 2 0.56 -0.52 -13.53
CA ASP A 2 -0.49 -1.44 -13.05
C ASP A 2 -0.03 -2.31 -11.86
N LYS A 3 -0.65 -2.09 -10.70
CA LYS A 3 -0.46 -2.88 -9.47
C LYS A 3 -0.75 -4.38 -9.68
N LYS A 4 -1.64 -4.74 -10.61
CA LYS A 4 -2.00 -6.15 -10.88
C LYS A 4 -0.84 -6.87 -11.56
N SER A 5 -0.16 -6.24 -12.51
CA SER A 5 1.01 -6.77 -13.22
C SER A 5 2.17 -7.07 -12.26
N ILE A 6 2.55 -6.13 -11.39
CA ILE A 6 3.56 -6.39 -10.34
C ILE A 6 3.10 -7.49 -9.39
N GLY A 7 1.81 -7.50 -9.02
CA GLY A 7 1.21 -8.54 -8.21
C GLY A 7 1.22 -9.93 -8.86
N GLU A 8 1.24 -10.01 -10.19
CA GLU A 8 1.41 -11.27 -10.94
C GLU A 8 2.82 -11.82 -10.78
N LEU A 9 3.85 -11.03 -11.07
CA LEU A 9 5.25 -11.41 -10.86
C LEU A 9 5.52 -11.79 -9.40
N ARG A 10 5.09 -10.93 -8.46
CA ARG A 10 5.28 -11.17 -7.01
C ARG A 10 4.66 -12.48 -6.53
N ARG A 11 3.52 -12.89 -7.10
CA ARG A 11 2.84 -14.13 -6.72
C ARG A 11 3.57 -15.38 -7.19
N ARG A 12 4.34 -15.29 -8.28
CA ARG A 12 5.18 -16.38 -8.79
C ARG A 12 6.41 -16.64 -7.94
N LEU A 13 6.92 -15.62 -7.23
CA LEU A 13 8.04 -15.79 -6.31
C LEU A 13 7.60 -16.46 -4.99
N LYS A 14 7.39 -17.78 -5.10
CA LYS A 14 7.07 -18.75 -4.06
C LYS A 14 7.72 -20.08 -4.41
N LYS A 15 7.89 -20.95 -3.40
CA LYS A 15 8.58 -22.26 -3.51
C LYS A 15 8.29 -23.03 -4.80
N ASP A 16 7.02 -23.29 -5.07
CA ASP A 16 6.62 -24.23 -6.13
C ASP A 16 6.35 -23.55 -7.49
N SER A 17 6.62 -22.25 -7.61
CA SER A 17 6.28 -21.46 -8.80
C SER A 17 7.34 -20.46 -9.25
N CYS A 18 8.40 -20.28 -8.48
CA CYS A 18 9.50 -19.42 -8.89
C CYS A 18 10.27 -20.11 -10.01
N THR A 19 10.65 -19.35 -11.04
CA THR A 19 11.34 -19.86 -12.23
C THR A 19 12.68 -19.16 -12.47
N PHE A 20 13.19 -18.44 -11.45
CA PHE A 20 14.52 -17.86 -11.51
C PHE A 20 15.54 -18.90 -11.95
N THR A 21 16.32 -18.53 -12.95
CA THR A 21 17.25 -19.44 -13.63
C THR A 21 18.66 -19.29 -13.10
N LYS A 22 19.09 -18.06 -12.81
CA LYS A 22 20.45 -17.72 -12.38
C LYS A 22 20.44 -16.59 -11.36
N ILE A 23 21.39 -16.64 -10.45
CA ILE A 23 21.70 -15.56 -9.51
C ILE A 23 23.19 -15.25 -9.58
N CYS A 24 23.51 -13.97 -9.67
CA CYS A 24 24.88 -13.47 -9.53
C CYS A 24 24.92 -12.43 -8.41
N GLY A 25 26.04 -12.30 -7.72
CA GLY A 25 26.19 -11.27 -6.70
C GLY A 25 27.62 -10.81 -6.48
N CYS A 26 27.76 -9.64 -5.86
CA CYS A 26 29.04 -9.05 -5.48
C CYS A 26 28.93 -8.39 -4.11
N TYR A 27 29.71 -8.88 -3.15
CA TYR A 27 29.85 -8.28 -1.83
C TYR A 27 30.90 -7.18 -1.88
N VAL A 28 30.50 -5.97 -1.50
CA VAL A 28 31.31 -4.76 -1.54
C VAL A 28 31.53 -4.24 -0.12
N ASP A 29 32.79 -3.96 0.23
CA ASP A 29 33.13 -3.34 1.52
C ASP A 29 33.03 -1.81 1.49
N ASP A 30 33.19 -1.20 2.67
CA ASP A 30 33.20 0.25 2.87
C ASP A 30 34.32 0.99 2.10
N ASN A 31 35.32 0.28 1.61
CA ASN A 31 36.39 0.81 0.77
C ASN A 31 36.12 0.61 -0.72
N LYS A 32 34.90 0.22 -1.09
CA LYS A 32 34.47 -0.05 -2.47
C LYS A 32 35.22 -1.20 -3.15
N ASN A 33 35.77 -2.14 -2.38
CA ASN A 33 36.42 -3.33 -2.95
C ASN A 33 35.40 -4.45 -3.17
N LYS A 34 35.53 -5.17 -4.29
CA LYS A 34 34.83 -6.44 -4.54
C LYS A 34 35.44 -7.54 -3.67
N VAL A 35 34.81 -7.87 -2.53
CA VAL A 35 35.33 -8.83 -1.55
C VAL A 35 35.10 -10.27 -2.01
N THR A 36 33.92 -10.58 -2.52
CA THR A 36 33.59 -11.89 -3.10
C THR A 36 32.44 -11.78 -4.09
N ASN A 37 32.38 -12.74 -5.02
CA ASN A 37 31.31 -12.88 -5.99
C ASN A 37 30.50 -14.16 -5.76
N LEU A 38 29.26 -14.15 -6.22
CA LEU A 38 28.33 -15.27 -6.28
C LEU A 38 27.98 -15.50 -7.76
N ASP A 39 28.01 -16.75 -8.22
CA ASP A 39 27.55 -17.12 -9.56
C ASP A 39 26.93 -18.52 -9.57
N GLU A 40 25.61 -18.61 -9.41
CA GLU A 40 24.92 -19.87 -9.17
C GLU A 40 23.68 -20.07 -10.06
N ILE A 41 23.36 -21.33 -10.35
CA ILE A 41 22.05 -21.71 -10.90
C ILE A 41 21.06 -21.64 -9.74
N PHE A 42 20.05 -20.77 -9.84
CA PHE A 42 19.18 -20.46 -8.71
C PHE A 42 18.43 -21.69 -8.16
N MET A 43 18.01 -22.59 -9.05
CA MET A 43 17.31 -23.82 -8.68
C MET A 43 18.18 -24.88 -8.00
N ASN A 44 19.50 -24.70 -8.01
CA ASN A 44 20.45 -25.63 -7.39
C ASN A 44 20.91 -25.17 -6.01
N LEU A 45 20.45 -24.00 -5.53
CA LEU A 45 20.76 -23.49 -4.20
C LEU A 45 20.24 -24.43 -3.11
N GLU A 46 20.90 -24.42 -1.95
CA GLU A 46 20.37 -25.12 -0.78
C GLU A 46 19.03 -24.50 -0.34
N ASP A 47 18.12 -25.33 0.20
CA ASP A 47 16.75 -24.92 0.52
C ASP A 47 16.70 -23.61 1.34
N GLU A 48 17.52 -23.48 2.39
CA GLU A 48 17.52 -22.28 3.23
C GLU A 48 17.98 -21.02 2.47
N GLU A 49 19.04 -21.13 1.67
CA GLU A 49 19.56 -20.03 0.84
C GLU A 49 18.55 -19.63 -0.23
N TYR A 50 17.98 -20.63 -0.91
CA TYR A 50 16.93 -20.46 -1.91
C TYR A 50 15.79 -19.59 -1.38
N TYR A 51 15.25 -19.88 -0.19
CA TYR A 51 14.16 -19.08 0.37
C TYR A 51 14.59 -17.66 0.69
N LYS A 52 15.82 -17.46 1.21
CA LYS A 52 16.32 -16.14 1.56
C LYS A 52 16.52 -15.26 0.34
N TYR A 53 17.12 -15.79 -0.72
CA TYR A 53 17.27 -15.05 -1.97
C TYR A 53 15.92 -14.81 -2.66
N LEU A 54 14.98 -15.76 -2.57
CA LEU A 54 13.62 -15.58 -3.07
C LEU A 54 12.87 -14.44 -2.35
N GLU A 55 13.04 -14.33 -1.02
CA GLU A 55 12.49 -13.22 -0.24
C GLU A 55 13.04 -11.87 -0.68
N ILE A 56 14.34 -11.79 -1.00
CA ILE A 56 15.01 -10.59 -1.52
C ILE A 56 14.44 -10.19 -2.88
N GLY A 57 14.43 -11.09 -3.87
CA GLY A 57 13.89 -10.80 -5.20
C GLY A 57 12.41 -10.39 -5.13
N LYS A 58 11.64 -11.03 -4.24
CA LYS A 58 10.25 -10.65 -3.97
C LYS A 58 10.12 -9.28 -3.32
N LYS A 59 11.05 -8.83 -2.50
CA LYS A 59 10.98 -7.51 -1.86
C LYS A 59 11.04 -6.38 -2.88
N VAL A 60 11.85 -6.53 -3.94
CA VAL A 60 11.95 -5.59 -5.07
C VAL A 60 10.61 -5.43 -5.80
N LEU A 61 9.81 -6.49 -5.89
CA LEU A 61 8.45 -6.45 -6.45
C LEU A 61 7.41 -5.94 -5.43
N SER A 62 7.63 -4.75 -4.88
CA SER A 62 6.66 -4.09 -3.97
C SER A 62 5.38 -3.71 -4.72
N THR A 63 4.22 -3.78 -4.06
CA THR A 63 2.92 -3.39 -4.66
C THR A 63 2.46 -1.99 -4.24
N ASN A 64 3.31 -1.22 -3.54
CA ASN A 64 3.06 0.17 -3.16
C ASN A 64 3.55 1.13 -4.27
N VAL A 65 2.76 1.17 -5.35
CA VAL A 65 2.99 1.99 -6.56
C VAL A 65 3.03 3.48 -6.21
N GLY A 66 3.95 4.22 -6.82
CA GLY A 66 4.15 5.66 -6.60
C GLY A 66 4.93 5.97 -5.31
N ASN A 67 5.20 4.99 -4.45
CA ASN A 67 5.99 5.15 -3.24
C ASN A 67 7.20 4.22 -3.19
N ASN A 68 6.98 2.93 -2.96
CA ASN A 68 8.08 1.96 -2.90
C ASN A 68 8.41 1.35 -4.25
N ILE A 69 7.58 1.57 -5.27
CA ILE A 69 7.88 1.19 -6.64
C ILE A 69 7.49 2.30 -7.60
N LEU A 70 8.43 2.67 -8.48
CA LEU A 70 8.28 3.72 -9.47
C LEU A 70 8.49 3.16 -10.87
N GLU A 71 7.64 3.57 -11.79
CA GLU A 71 7.84 3.36 -13.22
C GLU A 71 8.67 4.51 -13.75
N LEU A 72 9.87 4.21 -14.26
CA LEU A 72 10.79 5.19 -14.82
C LEU A 72 10.94 4.92 -16.32
N ASN A 73 10.83 5.97 -17.12
CA ASN A 73 11.02 5.90 -18.56
C ASN A 73 12.47 6.23 -18.91
N PHE A 74 13.03 5.50 -19.88
CA PHE A 74 14.32 5.85 -20.45
C PHE A 74 14.19 7.05 -21.39
N PRO A 75 15.09 8.05 -21.30
CA PRO A 75 15.30 9.02 -22.37
C PRO A 75 15.70 8.32 -23.67
N ILE A 76 15.39 8.95 -24.81
CA ILE A 76 15.71 8.41 -26.16
C ILE A 76 17.22 8.18 -26.31
N GLU A 77 18.03 9.02 -25.66
CA GLU A 77 19.49 8.94 -25.67
C GLU A 77 20.00 7.64 -25.04
N GLU A 78 19.32 7.12 -24.02
CA GLU A 78 19.72 5.90 -23.31
C GLU A 78 19.47 4.62 -24.12
N GLU A 79 18.64 4.71 -25.16
CA GLU A 79 18.38 3.61 -26.10
C GLU A 79 19.45 3.49 -27.19
N GLN A 80 20.28 4.52 -27.35
CA GLN A 80 21.34 4.56 -28.36
C GLN A 80 22.57 3.75 -27.94
N PRO A 81 23.49 3.44 -28.87
CA PRO A 81 24.74 2.78 -28.54
C PRO A 81 25.53 3.47 -27.42
N GLY A 82 25.78 2.75 -26.33
CA GLY A 82 26.46 3.25 -25.13
C GLY A 82 25.55 3.75 -24.02
N GLY A 83 24.23 3.79 -24.23
CA GLY A 83 23.26 4.14 -23.19
C GLY A 83 22.98 3.01 -22.19
N HIS A 84 22.45 3.38 -21.03
CA HIS A 84 22.18 2.47 -19.91
C HIS A 84 21.11 1.44 -20.26
N GLN A 85 20.06 1.81 -21.01
CA GLN A 85 19.03 0.86 -21.46
C GLN A 85 19.62 -0.20 -22.39
N GLN A 86 20.50 0.19 -23.31
CA GLN A 86 21.21 -0.75 -24.17
C GLN A 86 22.08 -1.72 -23.36
N PHE A 87 22.77 -1.22 -22.33
CA PHE A 87 23.58 -2.04 -21.43
C PHE A 87 22.72 -3.08 -20.68
N LEU A 88 21.59 -2.65 -20.10
CA LEU A 88 20.65 -3.54 -19.41
C LEU A 88 20.05 -4.60 -20.35
N MET A 89 19.76 -4.23 -21.60
CA MET A 89 19.34 -5.19 -22.63
C MET A 89 20.42 -6.24 -22.91
N GLY A 90 21.68 -5.85 -22.98
CA GLY A 90 22.82 -6.77 -23.12
C GLY A 90 22.95 -7.71 -21.91
N LEU A 91 22.90 -7.15 -20.70
CA LEU A 91 22.98 -7.90 -19.44
C LEU A 91 21.87 -8.95 -19.35
N LYS A 92 20.62 -8.54 -19.63
CA LYS A 92 19.46 -9.44 -19.70
C LYS A 92 19.64 -10.53 -20.75
N LYS A 93 19.95 -10.16 -22.00
CA LYS A 93 20.10 -11.10 -23.12
C LYS A 93 21.21 -12.13 -22.89
N SER A 94 22.22 -11.78 -22.09
CA SER A 94 23.26 -12.74 -21.67
C SER A 94 22.75 -13.82 -20.72
N ALA A 95 21.53 -13.69 -20.19
CA ALA A 95 20.98 -14.48 -19.09
C ALA A 95 21.92 -14.52 -17.87
N LEU A 96 22.65 -13.41 -17.64
CA LEU A 96 23.73 -13.26 -16.66
C LEU A 96 24.91 -14.24 -16.84
N LYS A 97 25.11 -14.81 -18.03
CA LYS A 97 26.20 -15.76 -18.32
C LYS A 97 27.48 -15.10 -18.82
N ASP A 98 27.40 -13.83 -19.22
CA ASP A 98 28.58 -13.06 -19.60
C ASP A 98 29.17 -12.38 -18.36
N GLN A 99 30.23 -12.97 -17.82
CA GLN A 99 30.86 -12.46 -16.61
C GLN A 99 31.48 -11.07 -16.79
N GLY A 100 31.88 -10.71 -18.01
CA GLY A 100 32.41 -9.37 -18.29
C GLY A 100 31.33 -8.30 -18.18
N LEU A 101 30.13 -8.58 -18.70
CA LEU A 101 28.98 -7.69 -18.54
C LEU A 101 28.53 -7.57 -17.08
N VAL A 102 28.47 -8.70 -16.36
CA VAL A 102 28.10 -8.72 -14.94
C VAL A 102 29.11 -7.93 -14.10
N ASP A 103 30.41 -8.11 -14.34
CA ASP A 103 31.47 -7.41 -13.60
C ASP A 103 31.49 -5.90 -13.88
N THR A 104 31.25 -5.51 -15.15
CA THR A 104 31.09 -4.10 -15.55
C THR A 104 29.89 -3.45 -14.87
N PHE A 105 28.79 -4.19 -14.73
CA PHE A 105 27.61 -3.70 -14.00
C PHE A 105 27.91 -3.48 -12.51
N TYR A 106 28.67 -4.39 -11.88
CA TYR A 106 29.13 -4.19 -10.51
C TYR A 106 30.01 -2.93 -10.39
N ASP A 107 30.94 -2.70 -11.31
CA ASP A 107 31.78 -1.50 -11.30
C ASP A 107 30.95 -0.21 -11.42
N MET A 108 29.94 -0.20 -12.29
CA MET A 108 29.02 0.93 -12.43
C MET A 108 28.30 1.25 -11.11
N ILE A 109 27.74 0.22 -10.45
CA ILE A 109 27.09 0.42 -9.14
C ILE A 109 28.12 0.87 -8.09
N ILE A 110 29.29 0.24 -8.02
CA ILE A 110 30.32 0.58 -7.02
C ILE A 110 30.80 2.02 -7.18
N GLU A 111 30.93 2.49 -8.41
CA GLU A 111 31.35 3.86 -8.69
C GLU A 111 30.31 4.88 -8.22
N LYS A 112 29.02 4.64 -8.55
CA LYS A 112 27.96 5.65 -8.42
C LYS A 112 27.13 5.55 -7.14
N TYR A 113 26.85 4.34 -6.66
CA TYR A 113 25.96 4.13 -5.51
C TYR A 113 26.55 4.72 -4.23
N ASP A 114 25.74 5.50 -3.51
CA ASP A 114 26.12 6.09 -2.23
C ASP A 114 25.66 5.18 -1.09
N SER A 115 26.62 4.66 -0.32
CA SER A 115 26.36 3.78 0.81
C SER A 115 27.26 4.12 2.00
N LEU A 116 26.68 4.09 3.19
CA LEU A 116 27.39 4.36 4.45
C LEU A 116 28.13 3.13 4.99
N GLY A 117 28.04 1.96 4.34
CA GLY A 117 28.66 0.74 4.81
C GLY A 117 28.72 -0.32 3.72
N ASN A 118 29.00 -1.55 4.15
CA ASN A 118 29.15 -2.66 3.24
C ASN A 118 27.78 -3.05 2.66
N TYR A 119 27.76 -3.51 1.41
CA TYR A 119 26.52 -3.92 0.74
C TYR A 119 26.77 -5.08 -0.22
N LEU A 120 25.69 -5.77 -0.58
CA LEU A 120 25.66 -6.87 -1.51
C LEU A 120 24.79 -6.48 -2.70
N ILE A 121 25.38 -6.52 -3.90
CA ILE A 121 24.66 -6.40 -5.15
C ILE A 121 24.20 -7.79 -5.55
N LEU A 122 22.91 -7.98 -5.85
CA LEU A 122 22.35 -9.22 -6.35
C LEU A 122 21.64 -8.99 -7.68
N LEU A 123 21.88 -9.89 -8.63
CA LEU A 123 21.20 -9.97 -9.91
C LEU A 123 20.50 -11.32 -10.03
N PHE A 124 19.24 -11.29 -10.44
CA PHE A 124 18.44 -12.48 -10.74
C PHE A 124 18.04 -12.43 -12.21
N HIS A 125 17.99 -13.59 -12.86
CA HIS A 125 17.45 -13.73 -14.23
C HIS A 125 16.28 -14.71 -14.25
N ASP A 126 15.22 -14.35 -14.95
CA ASP A 126 14.01 -15.17 -15.09
C ASP A 126 13.46 -15.13 -16.52
N VAL A 127 12.77 -16.20 -16.90
CA VAL A 127 12.01 -16.31 -18.14
C VAL A 127 10.61 -16.78 -17.76
N TYR A 128 9.60 -15.97 -18.08
CA TYR A 128 8.23 -16.21 -17.69
C TYR A 128 7.31 -16.43 -18.90
N ASP A 129 6.63 -17.58 -18.95
CA ASP A 129 5.50 -17.80 -19.86
C ASP A 129 4.22 -17.14 -19.31
N VAL A 130 3.81 -16.02 -19.89
CA VAL A 130 2.60 -15.29 -19.52
C VAL A 130 1.37 -16.05 -20.00
N MET A 131 0.53 -16.51 -19.05
CA MET A 131 -0.67 -17.31 -19.34
C MET A 131 -1.85 -16.46 -19.85
N THR A 132 -2.63 -16.92 -20.82
CA THR A 132 -3.85 -16.21 -21.24
C THR A 132 -4.93 -16.27 -20.15
N LYS A 133 -5.63 -15.15 -19.91
CA LYS A 133 -6.79 -15.08 -19.00
C LYS A 133 -7.99 -14.55 -19.77
N THR A 134 -9.16 -15.20 -19.64
CA THR A 134 -10.42 -14.61 -20.13
C THR A 134 -10.85 -13.44 -19.23
N SER A 135 -11.80 -12.62 -19.69
CA SER A 135 -12.41 -11.53 -18.91
C SER A 135 -12.96 -11.98 -17.54
N ASP A 136 -13.29 -13.27 -17.40
CA ASP A 136 -13.79 -13.90 -16.18
C ASP A 136 -12.68 -14.52 -15.32
N ASN A 137 -11.41 -14.21 -15.60
CA ASN A 137 -10.23 -14.64 -14.83
C ASN A 137 -10.00 -16.17 -14.82
N ASN A 138 -10.66 -16.91 -15.72
CA ASN A 138 -10.40 -18.34 -15.95
C ASN A 138 -9.14 -18.51 -16.79
N LYS A 139 -8.30 -19.48 -16.41
CA LYS A 139 -7.06 -19.81 -17.11
C LYS A 139 -7.39 -20.51 -18.42
N LEU A 140 -6.83 -20.03 -19.53
CA LEU A 140 -6.70 -20.80 -20.76
C LEU A 140 -5.29 -21.41 -20.76
N ASP A 141 -5.16 -22.62 -21.30
CA ASP A 141 -3.91 -23.42 -21.25
C ASP A 141 -2.91 -23.02 -22.36
N GLU A 142 -3.04 -21.81 -22.90
CA GLU A 142 -2.18 -21.25 -23.95
C GLU A 142 -1.41 -20.05 -23.37
N SER A 143 -0.13 -19.91 -23.75
CA SER A 143 0.70 -18.75 -23.40
C SER A 143 0.82 -17.84 -24.61
N GLU A 144 0.60 -16.54 -24.41
CA GLU A 144 0.67 -15.54 -25.49
C GLU A 144 2.04 -14.87 -25.60
N GLU A 145 2.80 -14.79 -24.49
CA GLU A 145 4.05 -14.03 -24.42
C GLU A 145 5.07 -14.67 -23.48
N VAL A 146 6.35 -14.58 -23.85
CA VAL A 146 7.47 -14.93 -22.99
C VAL A 146 8.15 -13.65 -22.49
N TYR A 147 8.03 -13.38 -21.19
CA TYR A 147 8.64 -12.24 -20.52
C TYR A 147 9.96 -12.65 -19.85
N GLU A 148 11.07 -12.28 -20.49
CA GLU A 148 12.43 -12.45 -19.96
C GLU A 148 12.89 -11.15 -19.29
N TYR A 149 13.35 -11.23 -18.05
CA TYR A 149 13.70 -10.06 -17.24
C TYR A 149 14.82 -10.34 -16.23
N ILE A 150 15.40 -9.25 -15.74
CA ILE A 150 16.36 -9.25 -14.64
C ILE A 150 15.80 -8.47 -13.45
N ILE A 151 16.17 -8.91 -12.25
CA ILE A 151 15.98 -8.15 -11.01
C ILE A 151 17.35 -7.80 -10.46
N CYS A 152 17.56 -6.54 -10.11
CA CYS A 152 18.68 -6.10 -9.28
C CYS A 152 18.19 -5.78 -7.87
N ALA A 153 18.95 -6.17 -6.85
CA ALA A 153 18.70 -5.84 -5.45
C ALA A 153 20.01 -5.40 -4.79
N ILE A 154 20.00 -4.21 -4.18
CA ILE A 154 21.12 -3.71 -3.38
C ILE A 154 20.76 -3.89 -1.91
N CYS A 155 21.45 -4.81 -1.27
CA CYS A 155 21.19 -5.24 0.10
C CYS A 155 22.28 -4.71 1.04
N PRO A 156 21.95 -3.96 2.11
CA PRO A 156 22.94 -3.58 3.10
C PRO A 156 23.45 -4.82 3.83
N MET A 157 24.74 -4.86 4.11
CA MET A 157 25.33 -5.88 4.97
C MET A 157 25.29 -5.35 6.40
N VAL A 158 24.60 -6.05 7.28
CA VAL A 158 24.32 -5.58 8.64
C VAL A 158 25.15 -6.39 9.63
N LEU A 159 25.91 -5.68 10.49
CA LEU A 159 26.73 -6.33 11.49
C LEU A 159 25.87 -6.73 12.70
N SER A 160 25.93 -7.99 13.10
CA SER A 160 25.17 -8.50 14.24
C SER A 160 25.42 -7.69 15.52
N LYS A 161 24.42 -7.62 16.41
CA LYS A 161 24.50 -6.82 17.64
C LYS A 161 25.61 -7.35 18.56
N PRO A 162 26.42 -6.48 19.19
CA PRO A 162 27.40 -6.91 20.17
C PRO A 162 26.69 -7.52 21.39
N GLY A 163 27.26 -8.55 21.99
CA GLY A 163 26.68 -9.16 23.19
C GLY A 163 27.41 -10.39 23.69
N LEU A 164 26.93 -10.88 24.84
CA LEU A 164 27.29 -12.19 25.36
C LEU A 164 26.31 -13.24 24.81
N GLY A 165 26.83 -14.40 24.46
CA GLY A 165 26.03 -15.53 24.02
C GLY A 165 26.73 -16.85 24.27
N TYR A 166 26.03 -17.95 24.00
CA TYR A 166 26.59 -19.28 24.11
C TYR A 166 27.57 -19.54 22.96
N ASN A 167 28.86 -19.55 23.27
CA ASN A 167 29.90 -19.91 22.32
C ASN A 167 30.05 -21.45 22.30
N LYS A 168 29.61 -22.08 21.20
CA LYS A 168 29.62 -23.54 21.04
C LYS A 168 31.03 -24.14 21.16
N ASP A 169 32.05 -23.47 20.61
CA ASP A 169 33.43 -23.96 20.62
C ASP A 169 34.03 -23.96 22.03
N LYS A 170 33.73 -22.94 22.83
CA LYS A 170 34.23 -22.78 24.21
C LYS A 170 33.30 -23.41 25.25
N ASN A 171 32.13 -23.89 24.84
CA ASN A 171 31.05 -24.39 25.70
C ASN A 171 30.80 -23.49 26.93
N ARG A 172 30.74 -22.17 26.72
CA ARG A 172 30.51 -21.18 27.79
C ARG A 172 29.83 -19.94 27.25
N ILE A 173 29.27 -19.15 28.16
CA ILE A 173 28.84 -17.78 27.83
C ILE A 173 30.08 -16.90 27.67
N SER A 174 30.24 -16.31 26.50
CA SER A 174 31.29 -15.32 26.22
C SER A 174 30.82 -14.30 25.19
N THR A 175 31.66 -13.32 24.89
CA THR A 175 31.43 -12.40 23.78
C THR A 175 31.23 -13.19 22.48
N LEU A 176 30.17 -12.86 21.74
CA LEU A 176 29.96 -13.40 20.40
C LEU A 176 30.83 -12.65 19.39
N ASN A 177 31.35 -13.39 18.42
CA ASN A 177 31.90 -12.76 17.22
C ASN A 177 30.75 -12.07 16.50
N ARG A 178 30.99 -10.86 16.00
CA ARG A 178 30.01 -10.17 15.17
C ARG A 178 30.15 -10.68 13.75
N GLU A 179 29.03 -10.98 13.13
CA GLU A 179 28.97 -11.50 11.77
C GLU A 179 28.13 -10.55 10.93
N TRP A 180 28.58 -10.33 9.69
CA TRP A 180 27.80 -9.61 8.69
C TRP A 180 26.74 -10.53 8.13
N PHE A 181 25.51 -10.05 8.04
CA PHE A 181 24.43 -10.76 7.37
C PHE A 181 23.76 -9.85 6.36
N VAL A 182 23.16 -10.47 5.34
CA VAL A 182 22.47 -9.77 4.26
C VAL A 182 21.13 -9.22 4.77
N GLY A 183 20.95 -7.89 4.69
CA GLY A 183 19.68 -7.22 4.94
C GLY A 183 18.72 -7.30 3.74
N MET A 184 17.46 -6.92 3.97
CA MET A 184 16.51 -6.73 2.88
C MET A 184 16.96 -5.55 1.99
N PRO A 185 16.65 -5.57 0.69
CA PRO A 185 17.12 -4.53 -0.21
C PRO A 185 16.63 -3.13 0.19
N GLU A 186 17.54 -2.17 0.12
CA GLU A 186 17.26 -0.74 0.29
C GLU A 186 16.79 -0.12 -1.03
N THR A 187 17.36 -0.56 -2.14
CA THR A 187 16.91 -0.23 -3.50
C THR A 187 17.13 -1.41 -4.44
N GLY A 188 16.57 -1.33 -5.63
CA GLY A 188 16.65 -2.37 -6.65
C GLY A 188 15.80 -2.00 -7.85
N PHE A 189 15.81 -2.85 -8.87
CA PHE A 189 14.93 -2.65 -10.02
C PHE A 189 14.54 -3.95 -10.71
N VAL A 190 13.54 -3.85 -11.58
CA VAL A 190 13.14 -4.87 -12.54
C VAL A 190 13.23 -4.29 -13.94
N PHE A 191 13.98 -4.94 -14.82
CA PHE A 191 14.12 -4.54 -16.22
C PHE A 191 13.96 -5.76 -17.15
N PRO A 192 13.19 -5.65 -18.26
CA PRO A 192 12.29 -4.57 -18.64
C PRO A 192 11.14 -4.40 -17.65
N ALA A 193 10.39 -3.30 -17.72
CA ALA A 193 9.15 -3.20 -16.94
C ALA A 193 8.12 -4.24 -17.41
N PHE A 194 7.25 -4.66 -16.49
CA PHE A 194 6.12 -5.55 -16.80
C PHE A 194 4.82 -4.77 -16.66
N ILE A 195 4.26 -4.36 -17.80
CA ILE A 195 3.10 -3.47 -17.90
C ILE A 195 2.09 -4.12 -18.83
N ASP A 196 0.81 -4.12 -18.43
CA ASP A 196 -0.29 -4.73 -19.18
C ASP A 196 0.00 -6.17 -19.63
N ARG A 197 0.66 -6.91 -18.73
CA ARG A 197 1.08 -8.31 -18.92
C ARG A 197 2.08 -8.52 -20.06
N SER A 198 2.79 -7.47 -20.47
CA SER A 198 3.78 -7.50 -21.54
C SER A 198 5.11 -6.87 -21.11
N SER A 199 6.16 -7.18 -21.85
CA SER A 199 7.47 -6.57 -21.71
C SER A 199 7.48 -5.14 -22.24
N ASP A 200 7.75 -4.16 -21.38
CA ASP A 200 8.07 -2.78 -21.79
C ASP A 200 9.57 -2.48 -21.62
N ILE A 201 10.29 -2.45 -22.75
CA ILE A 201 11.73 -2.16 -22.81
C ILE A 201 12.06 -0.69 -22.64
N HIS A 202 11.07 0.21 -22.74
CA HIS A 202 11.24 1.65 -22.59
C HIS A 202 11.11 2.11 -21.14
N SER A 203 10.81 1.17 -20.24
CA SER A 203 10.62 1.45 -18.82
C SER A 203 11.37 0.47 -17.93
N VAL A 204 11.68 0.93 -16.72
CA VAL A 204 12.23 0.13 -15.61
C VAL A 204 11.36 0.34 -14.37
N LEU A 205 11.19 -0.71 -13.58
CA LEU A 205 10.52 -0.60 -12.28
C LEU A 205 11.56 -0.45 -11.17
N LEU A 206 11.73 0.76 -10.66
CA LEU A 206 12.62 1.01 -9.52
C LEU A 206 11.90 0.70 -8.22
N TYR A 207 12.55 -0.05 -7.33
CA TYR A 207 12.14 -0.24 -5.95
C TYR A 207 12.97 0.64 -5.00
N THR A 208 12.30 1.23 -4.01
CA THR A 208 12.94 1.91 -2.87
C THR A 208 12.29 1.48 -1.56
N ALA A 209 13.09 1.18 -0.55
CA ALA A 209 12.62 0.87 0.79
C ALA A 209 12.11 2.13 1.52
N ASP A 210 12.83 3.25 1.34
CA ASP A 210 12.46 4.55 1.89
C ASP A 210 11.95 5.46 0.77
N SER A 211 10.63 5.66 0.73
CA SER A 211 10.01 6.50 -0.29
C SER A 211 10.28 7.99 -0.07
N LYS A 212 10.82 8.41 1.08
CA LYS A 212 11.16 9.81 1.34
C LYS A 212 12.59 10.14 0.92
N ASN A 213 13.50 9.17 1.05
CA ASN A 213 14.92 9.30 0.75
C ASN A 213 15.30 8.31 -0.35
N VAL A 214 14.91 8.62 -1.58
CA VAL A 214 15.20 7.76 -2.74
C VAL A 214 16.63 7.99 -3.22
N HIS A 215 17.35 6.90 -3.48
CA HIS A 215 18.67 6.90 -4.14
C HIS A 215 18.54 7.49 -5.54
N THR A 216 18.88 8.77 -5.69
CA THR A 216 18.74 9.50 -6.96
C THR A 216 19.83 9.10 -7.94
N GLU A 217 21.03 8.79 -7.44
CA GLU A 217 22.14 8.21 -8.20
C GLU A 217 21.76 6.86 -8.83
N MET A 218 20.86 6.11 -8.20
CA MET A 218 20.32 4.88 -8.79
C MET A 218 19.47 5.16 -10.03
N ILE A 219 18.69 6.26 -10.00
CA ILE A 219 17.80 6.66 -11.09
C ILE A 219 18.59 7.24 -12.25
N GLU A 220 19.45 8.20 -11.97
CA GLU A 220 20.08 9.03 -12.99
C GLU A 220 21.40 8.44 -13.46
N ASP A 221 22.31 8.07 -12.55
CA ASP A 221 23.69 7.70 -12.90
C ASP A 221 23.86 6.21 -13.20
N ILE A 222 22.99 5.34 -12.66
CA ILE A 222 23.07 3.87 -12.86
C ILE A 222 22.04 3.41 -13.90
N LEU A 223 20.81 3.92 -13.84
CA LEU A 223 19.75 3.56 -14.78
C LEU A 223 19.65 4.51 -15.99
N GLY A 224 20.18 5.75 -15.91
CA GLY A 224 20.04 6.72 -17.00
C GLY A 224 18.62 7.31 -17.12
N CYS A 225 17.74 7.07 -16.16
CA CYS A 225 16.37 7.54 -16.20
C CYS A 225 16.25 8.99 -15.72
N ARG A 226 15.14 9.65 -16.08
CA ARG A 226 14.79 10.95 -15.48
C ARG A 226 14.29 10.75 -14.06
N GLN A 227 14.69 11.64 -13.15
CA GLN A 227 14.18 11.65 -11.79
C GLN A 227 12.65 11.68 -11.78
N LYS A 228 12.07 10.81 -10.94
CA LYS A 228 10.64 10.76 -10.65
C LYS A 228 10.45 10.80 -9.13
N LEU A 229 9.65 11.75 -8.64
CA LEU A 229 9.33 11.88 -7.23
C LEU A 229 8.30 10.84 -6.82
N THR A 230 8.49 10.27 -5.63
CA THR A 230 7.42 9.47 -5.00
C THR A 230 6.29 10.38 -4.51
N HIS A 231 5.11 9.81 -4.27
CA HIS A 231 4.02 10.54 -3.61
C HIS A 231 4.46 11.07 -2.23
N ALA A 232 5.30 10.33 -1.49
CA ALA A 232 5.85 10.80 -0.23
C ALA A 232 6.80 12.01 -0.39
N GLN A 233 7.62 12.04 -1.45
CA GLN A 233 8.46 13.19 -1.77
C GLN A 233 7.64 14.39 -2.24
N GLN A 234 6.62 14.18 -3.07
CA GLN A 234 5.68 15.23 -3.48
C GLN A 234 5.00 15.85 -2.24
N GLN A 235 4.58 15.03 -1.27
CA GLN A 235 4.04 15.53 -0.01
C GLN A 235 5.08 16.33 0.81
N ASN A 236 6.36 15.91 0.82
CA ASN A 236 7.42 16.66 1.47
C ASN A 236 7.64 18.03 0.80
N VAL A 237 7.59 18.10 -0.53
CA VAL A 237 7.69 19.37 -1.28
C VAL A 237 6.59 20.34 -0.82
N LEU A 238 5.35 19.88 -0.67
CA LEU A 238 4.26 20.71 -0.14
C LEU A 238 4.53 21.16 1.31
N ASN A 239 4.94 20.23 2.18
CA ASN A 239 5.28 20.54 3.57
C ASN A 239 6.37 21.63 3.65
N ASP A 240 7.43 21.52 2.85
CA ASP A 240 8.56 22.45 2.85
C ASP A 240 8.12 23.85 2.38
N MET A 241 7.30 23.94 1.34
CA MET A 241 6.74 25.22 0.87
C MET A 241 5.84 25.89 1.92
N VAL A 242 5.06 25.10 2.68
CA VAL A 242 4.23 25.65 3.77
C VAL A 242 5.11 26.05 4.96
N LEU A 243 6.17 25.30 5.24
CA LEU A 243 7.12 25.61 6.31
C LEU A 243 7.79 26.96 6.08
N GLU A 244 8.22 27.25 4.84
CA GLU A 244 8.80 28.55 4.48
C GLU A 244 7.87 29.74 4.76
N VAL A 245 6.55 29.52 4.70
CA VAL A 245 5.55 30.59 4.86
C VAL A 245 5.04 30.71 6.30
N THR A 246 4.97 29.61 7.04
CA THR A 246 4.34 29.52 8.37
C THR A 246 5.33 29.51 9.54
N GLY A 247 6.57 29.06 9.29
CA GLY A 247 7.55 28.79 10.34
C GLY A 247 7.31 27.47 11.09
N GLU A 248 8.30 27.04 11.87
CA GLU A 248 8.31 25.72 12.54
C GLU A 248 7.19 25.53 13.56
N ASP A 249 6.73 26.59 14.23
CA ASP A 249 5.75 26.48 15.31
C ASP A 249 4.34 26.09 14.83
N ASN A 250 3.97 26.49 13.61
CA ASN A 250 2.60 26.35 13.11
C ASN A 250 2.44 25.28 12.00
N ILE A 251 3.55 24.81 11.41
CA ILE A 251 3.53 23.92 10.25
C ILE A 251 2.68 22.67 10.46
N LYS A 252 2.74 22.07 11.65
CA LYS A 252 2.06 20.81 11.95
C LYS A 252 0.53 20.98 11.93
N GLU A 253 0.02 22.02 12.57
CA GLU A 253 -1.42 22.29 12.63
C GLU A 253 -1.95 22.67 11.25
N VAL A 254 -1.23 23.54 10.53
CA VAL A 254 -1.58 23.94 9.15
C VAL A 254 -1.61 22.73 8.23
N MET A 255 -0.56 21.89 8.22
CA MET A 255 -0.52 20.71 7.36
C MET A 255 -1.53 19.64 7.76
N GLU A 256 -1.90 19.51 9.04
CA GLU A 256 -3.01 18.65 9.43
C GLU A 256 -4.32 19.13 8.80
N SER A 257 -4.61 20.44 8.82
CA SER A 257 -5.79 21.01 8.16
C SER A 257 -5.75 20.88 6.63
N VAL A 258 -4.62 21.17 5.99
CA VAL A 258 -4.44 21.00 4.54
C VAL A 258 -4.70 19.56 4.11
N ASN A 259 -4.12 18.60 4.83
CA ASN A 259 -4.27 17.19 4.50
C ASN A 259 -5.69 16.68 4.72
N ILE A 260 -6.42 17.20 5.72
CA ILE A 260 -7.84 16.87 5.94
C ILE A 260 -8.68 17.41 4.78
N GLU A 261 -8.45 18.64 4.33
CA GLU A 261 -9.22 19.22 3.22
C GLU A 261 -8.95 18.48 1.90
N LEU A 262 -7.69 18.17 1.60
CA LEU A 262 -7.35 17.34 0.43
C LEU A 262 -7.95 15.93 0.53
N ALA A 263 -7.95 15.33 1.72
CA ALA A 263 -8.58 14.04 1.95
C ALA A 263 -10.10 14.09 1.72
N GLN A 264 -10.77 15.18 2.10
CA GLN A 264 -12.20 15.39 1.85
C GLN A 264 -12.48 15.50 0.35
N ILE A 265 -11.71 16.31 -0.38
CA ILE A 265 -11.83 16.43 -1.84
C ILE A 265 -11.63 15.06 -2.51
N SER A 266 -10.64 14.29 -2.06
CA SER A 266 -10.38 12.94 -2.60
C SER A 266 -11.46 11.92 -2.27
N GLU A 267 -12.17 12.06 -1.16
CA GLU A 267 -13.28 11.15 -0.81
C GLU A 267 -14.53 11.49 -1.65
N ASP A 268 -14.78 12.78 -1.88
CA ASP A 268 -15.90 13.26 -2.70
C ASP A 268 -15.66 13.00 -4.20
N GLU A 269 -14.42 13.13 -4.67
CA GLU A 269 -14.00 12.92 -6.06
C GLU A 269 -12.73 12.03 -6.14
N PRO A 270 -12.87 10.69 -6.05
CA PRO A 270 -11.73 9.77 -5.96
C PRO A 270 -10.80 9.75 -7.18
N GLU A 271 -11.30 10.18 -8.35
CA GLU A 271 -10.53 10.23 -9.59
C GLU A 271 -9.89 11.60 -9.84
N SER A 272 -10.07 12.56 -8.93
CA SER A 272 -9.53 13.91 -9.08
C SER A 272 -8.01 13.93 -8.89
N THR A 273 -7.33 14.50 -9.87
CA THR A 273 -5.88 14.74 -9.85
C THR A 273 -5.57 16.04 -9.12
N ILE A 274 -4.38 16.12 -8.54
CA ILE A 274 -4.01 17.35 -7.84
C ILE A 274 -3.84 18.52 -8.82
N SER A 275 -4.24 19.70 -8.38
CA SER A 275 -4.13 20.93 -9.17
C SER A 275 -3.79 22.11 -8.28
N LYS A 276 -3.41 23.23 -8.92
CA LYS A 276 -3.22 24.52 -8.23
C LYS A 276 -4.46 24.89 -7.41
N THR A 277 -5.67 24.66 -7.93
CA THR A 277 -6.91 25.05 -7.24
C THR A 277 -7.13 24.22 -5.99
N HIS A 278 -6.85 22.91 -6.05
CA HIS A 278 -6.94 22.01 -4.88
C HIS A 278 -5.96 22.41 -3.78
N ILE A 279 -4.71 22.70 -4.13
CA ILE A 279 -3.70 23.17 -3.17
C ILE A 279 -4.09 24.52 -2.58
N LYS A 280 -4.52 25.48 -3.41
CA LYS A 280 -4.95 26.80 -2.96
C LYS A 280 -6.11 26.69 -1.97
N SER A 281 -7.17 25.95 -2.30
CA SER A 281 -8.34 25.82 -1.44
C SER A 281 -7.99 25.16 -0.10
N ALA A 282 -7.16 24.12 -0.12
CA ALA A 282 -6.72 23.45 1.11
C ALA A 282 -5.88 24.36 2.02
N LEU A 283 -5.02 25.20 1.45
CA LEU A 283 -4.23 26.17 2.20
C LEU A 283 -5.09 27.29 2.78
N GLU A 284 -6.06 27.80 2.03
CA GLU A 284 -7.00 28.82 2.53
C GLU A 284 -7.87 28.28 3.66
N TYR A 285 -8.34 27.03 3.54
CA TYR A 285 -9.04 26.32 4.61
C TYR A 285 -8.21 26.22 5.89
N ALA A 286 -6.90 26.00 5.74
CA ALA A 286 -5.94 25.96 6.84
C ALA A 286 -5.53 27.35 7.37
N GLY A 287 -6.12 28.45 6.86
CA GLY A 287 -5.88 29.81 7.32
C GLY A 287 -4.69 30.53 6.67
N ILE A 288 -4.13 30.00 5.58
CA ILE A 288 -3.12 30.69 4.79
C ILE A 288 -3.78 31.78 3.95
N GLN A 289 -3.16 32.96 3.91
CA GLN A 289 -3.65 34.09 3.13
C GLN A 289 -3.69 33.74 1.63
N GLU A 290 -4.77 34.13 0.95
CA GLU A 290 -5.04 33.83 -0.47
C GLU A 290 -3.83 34.05 -1.39
N ASN A 291 -3.14 35.18 -1.26
CA ASN A 291 -1.97 35.50 -2.09
C ASN A 291 -0.79 34.53 -1.88
N LYS A 292 -0.60 34.04 -0.66
CA LYS A 292 0.43 33.04 -0.31
C LYS A 292 0.00 31.65 -0.77
N ALA A 293 -1.26 31.29 -0.56
CA ALA A 293 -1.84 30.02 -1.00
C ALA A 293 -1.74 29.87 -2.52
N GLU A 294 -2.06 30.94 -3.26
CA GLU A 294 -1.91 30.98 -4.72
C GLU A 294 -0.45 30.78 -5.14
N SER A 295 0.49 31.49 -4.51
CA SER A 295 1.91 31.34 -4.82
C SER A 295 2.45 29.94 -4.52
N ILE A 296 2.00 29.31 -3.43
CA ILE A 296 2.40 27.92 -3.11
C ILE A 296 1.82 26.97 -4.16
N GLY A 297 0.55 27.12 -4.54
CA GLY A 297 -0.07 26.29 -5.58
C GLY A 297 0.69 26.34 -6.91
N ASP A 298 1.11 27.53 -7.36
CA ASP A 298 1.92 27.69 -8.58
C ASP A 298 3.29 27.01 -8.47
N LYS A 299 3.99 27.23 -7.35
CA LYS A 299 5.30 26.62 -7.10
C LYS A 299 5.22 25.11 -7.02
N TYR A 300 4.24 24.59 -6.28
CA TYR A 300 4.01 23.16 -6.09
C TYR A 300 3.79 22.47 -7.44
N MET A 301 2.86 22.98 -8.25
CA MET A 301 2.60 22.42 -9.57
C MET A 301 3.84 22.46 -10.47
N THR A 302 4.64 23.53 -10.39
CA THR A 302 5.91 23.64 -11.14
C THR A 302 6.94 22.61 -10.68
N SER A 303 7.06 22.38 -9.37
CA SER A 303 8.01 21.43 -8.78
C SER A 303 7.71 19.97 -9.12
N ILE A 304 6.44 19.63 -9.35
CA ILE A 304 6.01 18.27 -9.74
C ILE A 304 5.81 18.10 -11.25
N ASN A 305 5.96 19.15 -12.06
CA ASN A 305 5.52 19.22 -13.47
C ASN A 305 6.33 18.37 -14.48
N ASN A 306 7.24 17.52 -14.03
CA ASN A 306 8.03 16.67 -14.92
C ASN A 306 7.38 15.28 -15.15
N GLU A 307 6.13 15.09 -14.70
CA GLU A 307 5.52 13.79 -14.53
C GLU A 307 4.01 13.75 -14.85
N GLU A 308 3.46 12.53 -14.79
CA GLU A 308 2.04 12.25 -14.60
C GLU A 308 1.55 12.85 -13.27
N ILE A 309 0.46 13.62 -13.33
CA ILE A 309 -0.10 14.29 -12.14
C ILE A 309 -0.78 13.23 -11.26
N PRO A 310 -0.43 13.13 -9.96
CA PRO A 310 -0.99 12.12 -9.07
C PRO A 310 -2.46 12.42 -8.74
N LEU A 311 -3.19 11.38 -8.34
CA LEU A 311 -4.48 11.54 -7.68
C LEU A 311 -4.29 12.25 -6.33
N ILE A 312 -5.29 12.99 -5.88
CA ILE A 312 -5.22 13.66 -4.57
C ILE A 312 -5.04 12.62 -3.46
N GLY A 313 -5.78 11.51 -3.51
CA GLY A 313 -5.71 10.44 -2.52
C GLY A 313 -4.33 9.76 -2.42
N ASP A 314 -3.51 9.83 -3.47
CA ASP A 314 -2.20 9.18 -3.52
C ASP A 314 -1.12 9.93 -2.71
N ILE A 315 -1.23 11.25 -2.63
CA ILE A 315 -0.32 12.10 -1.85
C ILE A 315 -0.81 12.32 -0.42
N VAL A 316 -2.13 12.17 -0.19
CA VAL A 316 -2.75 12.40 1.12
C VAL A 316 -2.23 11.36 2.13
N PRO A 317 -1.76 11.80 3.32
CA PRO A 317 -1.35 10.86 4.36
C PRO A 317 -2.51 9.99 4.84
N ASN A 318 -2.26 8.68 5.01
CA ASN A 318 -3.23 7.69 5.52
C ASN A 318 -3.97 8.14 6.80
N LYS A 319 -3.31 8.92 7.67
CA LYS A 319 -3.92 9.48 8.89
C LYS A 319 -5.08 10.41 8.55
N ALA A 320 -4.91 11.31 7.58
CA ALA A 320 -5.93 12.27 7.17
C ALA A 320 -7.08 11.58 6.43
N ALA A 321 -6.76 10.69 5.47
CA ALA A 321 -7.77 9.88 4.78
C ALA A 321 -8.65 9.08 5.76
N LYS A 322 -8.04 8.48 6.78
CA LYS A 322 -8.78 7.76 7.83
C LYS A 322 -9.68 8.68 8.65
N ILE A 323 -9.21 9.86 9.04
CA ILE A 323 -10.01 10.83 9.81
C ILE A 323 -11.26 11.25 9.03
N VAL A 324 -11.11 11.57 7.73
CA VAL A 324 -12.23 11.95 6.87
C VAL A 324 -13.24 10.81 6.76
N LYS A 325 -12.76 9.60 6.46
CA LYS A 325 -13.62 8.41 6.38
C LYS A 325 -14.40 8.15 7.66
N ASP A 326 -13.71 8.14 8.81
CA ASP A 326 -14.34 7.92 10.12
C ASP A 326 -15.39 9.00 10.45
N ASN A 327 -15.14 10.27 10.04
CA ASN A 327 -16.08 11.36 10.22
C ASN A 327 -17.32 11.23 9.33
N ASN A 328 -17.15 10.84 8.06
CA ASN A 328 -18.24 10.65 7.11
C ASN A 328 -19.13 9.47 7.52
N GLU A 329 -18.53 8.35 7.95
CA GLU A 329 -19.27 7.21 8.52
C GLU A 329 -20.06 7.63 9.77
N LYS A 330 -19.45 8.42 10.67
CA LYS A 330 -20.14 8.93 11.86
C LYS A 330 -21.30 9.87 11.53
N TYR A 331 -21.18 10.66 10.45
CA TYR A 331 -22.26 11.52 9.98
C TYR A 331 -23.44 10.68 9.46
N LEU A 332 -23.17 9.70 8.60
CA LEU A 332 -24.18 8.77 8.06
C LEU A 332 -24.92 8.02 9.17
N LEU A 333 -24.19 7.48 10.14
CA LEU A 333 -24.77 6.78 11.29
C LEU A 333 -25.68 7.69 12.13
N LYS A 334 -25.34 8.97 12.28
CA LYS A 334 -26.21 9.94 12.98
C LYS A 334 -27.50 10.20 12.21
N GLU A 335 -27.45 10.26 10.88
CA GLU A 335 -28.64 10.40 10.05
C GLU A 335 -29.54 9.17 10.11
N GLU A 336 -28.97 7.96 10.05
CA GLU A 336 -29.71 6.71 10.20
C GLU A 336 -30.40 6.61 11.57
N ILE A 337 -29.69 6.97 12.66
CA ILE A 337 -30.29 7.02 14.01
C ILE A 337 -31.46 8.01 14.05
N LYS A 338 -31.33 9.16 13.39
CA LYS A 338 -32.40 10.16 13.31
C LYS A 338 -33.60 9.63 12.54
N GLU A 339 -33.38 8.88 11.46
CA GLU A 339 -34.46 8.26 10.69
C GLU A 339 -35.13 7.12 11.45
N LEU A 340 -34.36 6.25 12.12
CA LEU A 340 -34.88 5.18 12.98
C LEU A 340 -35.73 5.75 14.12
N ASN A 341 -35.27 6.81 14.78
CA ASN A 341 -36.05 7.48 15.81
C ASN A 341 -37.37 8.06 15.28
N ARG A 342 -37.39 8.60 14.06
CA ARG A 342 -38.63 9.03 13.41
C ARG A 342 -39.58 7.86 13.16
N LYS A 343 -39.07 6.73 12.64
CA LYS A 343 -39.86 5.50 12.41
C LYS A 343 -40.43 4.93 13.71
N ILE A 344 -39.64 4.89 14.78
CA ILE A 344 -40.09 4.43 16.11
C ILE A 344 -41.21 5.34 16.63
N ALA A 345 -41.07 6.67 16.49
CA ALA A 345 -42.10 7.62 16.91
C ALA A 345 -43.43 7.37 16.19
N THR A 346 -43.41 7.19 14.86
CA THR A 346 -44.61 6.88 14.06
C THR A 346 -45.29 5.59 14.50
N ILE A 347 -44.53 4.51 14.72
CA ILE A 347 -45.09 3.23 15.20
C ILE A 347 -45.70 3.39 16.60
N THR A 348 -45.07 4.20 17.46
CA THR A 348 -45.59 4.44 18.82
C THR A 348 -46.89 5.24 18.78
N GLU A 349 -46.99 6.23 17.90
CA GLU A 349 -48.22 7.02 17.68
C GLU A 349 -49.37 6.15 17.12
N GLU A 350 -49.08 5.27 16.15
CA GLU A 350 -50.03 4.30 15.60
C GLU A 350 -50.52 3.29 16.65
N GLN A 351 -49.69 2.94 17.64
CA GLN A 351 -50.08 2.06 18.76
C GLN A 351 -50.80 2.80 19.90
N SER A 352 -50.68 4.12 19.99
CA SER A 352 -51.37 4.95 21.00
C SER A 352 -52.67 5.60 20.52
N GLY A 353 -53.06 5.40 19.26
CA GLY A 353 -54.25 6.00 18.64
C GLY A 353 -55.61 5.45 19.11
N GLU A 354 -55.64 4.49 20.02
CA GLU A 354 -56.85 4.10 20.75
C GLU A 354 -56.76 4.69 22.17
N GLU A 355 -57.19 5.94 22.35
CA GLU A 355 -57.60 6.40 23.69
C GLU A 355 -58.86 5.61 24.07
N PRO A 356 -58.84 4.81 25.15
CA PRO A 356 -60.05 4.14 25.62
C PRO A 356 -61.08 5.22 25.99
N GLY A 357 -62.29 5.12 25.45
CA GLY A 357 -63.38 6.03 25.81
C GLY A 357 -63.67 5.94 27.31
N GLU A 358 -64.25 7.00 27.90
CA GLU A 358 -64.55 7.10 29.35
C GLU A 358 -65.37 5.93 29.94
N SER A 359 -65.87 5.02 29.11
CA SER A 359 -66.63 3.82 29.49
C SER A 359 -65.94 2.47 29.17
N ASP A 360 -64.69 2.47 28.72
CA ASP A 360 -64.00 1.23 28.33
C ASP A 360 -63.39 0.49 29.52
N ILE A 361 -63.69 -0.81 29.62
CA ILE A 361 -63.17 -1.69 30.69
C ILE A 361 -61.96 -2.46 30.15
N ILE A 362 -60.75 -2.08 30.60
CA ILE A 362 -59.49 -2.76 30.23
C ILE A 362 -59.13 -3.81 31.27
N ILE A 363 -59.04 -5.07 30.86
CA ILE A 363 -58.64 -6.20 31.72
C ILE A 363 -57.34 -6.80 31.18
N LYS A 364 -56.28 -6.86 32.02
CA LYS A 364 -55.00 -7.48 31.66
C LYS A 364 -54.99 -8.95 32.08
N VAL A 365 -54.88 -9.85 31.11
CA VAL A 365 -54.83 -11.30 31.32
C VAL A 365 -53.56 -11.92 30.71
N ASN A 366 -53.19 -13.11 31.16
CA ASN A 366 -52.12 -13.88 30.52
C ASN A 366 -52.53 -14.27 29.08
N SER A 367 -51.56 -14.29 28.18
CA SER A 367 -51.74 -14.54 26.74
C SER A 367 -52.58 -15.78 26.44
N ASP A 368 -52.34 -16.85 27.21
CA ASP A 368 -52.95 -18.18 27.01
C ASP A 368 -54.45 -18.21 27.36
N LYS A 369 -54.95 -17.22 28.10
CA LYS A 369 -56.37 -17.11 28.48
C LYS A 369 -57.16 -16.21 27.54
N LYS A 370 -56.50 -15.46 26.65
CA LYS A 370 -57.12 -14.44 25.80
C LYS A 370 -58.22 -15.01 24.92
N GLU A 371 -58.02 -16.20 24.35
CA GLU A 371 -58.99 -16.86 23.46
C GLU A 371 -60.22 -17.42 24.19
N LEU A 372 -60.16 -17.52 25.52
CA LEU A 372 -61.24 -18.08 26.34
C LEU A 372 -62.17 -17.01 26.92
N ILE A 373 -61.80 -15.73 26.81
CA ILE A 373 -62.61 -14.61 27.28
C ILE A 373 -63.79 -14.41 26.34
N ARG A 374 -64.98 -14.34 26.91
CA ARG A 374 -66.21 -14.09 26.15
C ARG A 374 -67.15 -13.18 26.92
N GLN A 375 -68.07 -12.56 26.19
CA GLN A 375 -69.17 -11.82 26.78
C GLN A 375 -70.38 -12.77 26.92
N GLU A 376 -70.99 -12.79 28.09
CA GLU A 376 -72.15 -13.64 28.38
C GLU A 376 -73.16 -12.86 29.24
N THR A 377 -74.45 -13.08 29.00
CA THR A 377 -75.50 -12.42 29.78
C THR A 377 -75.84 -13.26 31.00
N ILE A 378 -75.56 -12.75 32.20
CA ILE A 378 -75.84 -13.41 33.48
C ILE A 378 -76.88 -12.55 34.22
N ASP A 379 -77.99 -13.15 34.63
CA ASP A 379 -79.09 -12.47 35.34
C ASP A 379 -79.62 -11.20 34.64
N GLY A 380 -79.61 -11.20 33.31
CA GLY A 380 -80.11 -10.08 32.48
C GLY A 380 -79.10 -8.94 32.27
N GLN A 381 -77.88 -9.05 32.79
CA GLN A 381 -76.80 -8.08 32.56
C GLN A 381 -75.68 -8.67 31.70
N PRO A 382 -75.14 -7.92 30.72
CA PRO A 382 -74.00 -8.35 29.93
C PRO A 382 -72.71 -8.27 30.77
N CYS A 383 -72.04 -9.40 30.95
CA CYS A 383 -70.82 -9.54 31.75
C CYS A 383 -69.66 -10.07 30.90
N VAL A 384 -68.43 -9.71 31.28
CA VAL A 384 -67.21 -10.35 30.74
C VAL A 384 -66.89 -11.57 31.60
N VAL A 385 -66.77 -12.74 30.97
CA VAL A 385 -66.54 -14.02 31.64
C VAL A 385 -65.13 -14.54 31.33
N ILE A 386 -64.37 -14.83 32.39
CA ILE A 386 -63.04 -15.41 32.32
C ILE A 386 -63.09 -16.81 32.95
N PRO A 387 -62.94 -17.90 32.16
CA PRO A 387 -62.98 -19.27 32.69
C PRO A 387 -61.79 -19.59 33.60
N LEU A 388 -62.09 -20.05 34.81
CA LEU A 388 -61.10 -20.48 35.80
C LEU A 388 -60.94 -22.01 35.76
N THR A 389 -59.71 -22.47 35.94
CA THR A 389 -59.40 -23.88 36.21
C THR A 389 -59.03 -24.04 37.69
N ASP A 390 -58.98 -25.28 38.18
CA ASP A 390 -58.69 -25.58 39.59
C ASP A 390 -57.32 -25.06 40.09
N ASN A 391 -56.43 -24.65 39.16
CA ASN A 391 -55.12 -24.07 39.46
C ASN A 391 -55.11 -22.53 39.42
N ASP A 392 -56.22 -21.88 39.07
CA ASP A 392 -56.30 -20.43 39.00
C ASP A 392 -56.65 -19.84 40.38
N ASN A 393 -55.78 -19.01 40.94
CA ASN A 393 -56.08 -18.22 42.14
C ASN A 393 -56.62 -16.84 41.73
N VAL A 394 -57.86 -16.55 42.08
CA VAL A 394 -58.47 -15.23 41.82
C VAL A 394 -58.34 -14.35 43.06
N MET A 395 -57.55 -13.29 42.94
CA MET A 395 -57.52 -12.17 43.88
C MET A 395 -58.18 -10.96 43.23
N ILE A 396 -59.33 -10.55 43.76
CA ILE A 396 -59.95 -9.26 43.43
C ILE A 396 -59.49 -8.28 44.50
N LYS A 397 -58.72 -7.25 44.12
CA LYS A 397 -58.26 -6.19 45.03
C LYS A 397 -59.03 -4.91 44.80
#